data_AF-A0A848YBJ8-F1
#
_entry.id   AF-A0A848YBJ8-F1
#
_cell.length_a   1.000
_cell.length_b   1.000
_cell.length_c   1.000
_cell.angle_alpha   90.00
_cell.angle_beta   90.00
_cell.angle_gamma   90.00
#
_symmetry.space_group_name_H-M   'P 1'
#
loop_
_entity.id
_entity.type
_entity.pdbx_description
1 polymer ?
#
loop_
_entity_poly.entity_id
_entity_poly.type
_entity_poly.pdbx_seq_one_letter_code
_entity_poly.pdbx_strand_id
1 'polypeptide(L)'
;MDILTSFGNGLLVVLEPHNLMYCFIGVFLGTFIGVLPGTGVVAGVAVPEAANNSATQTAFIPTLTLGVPGSPPMAIVIGALMIYGITPGPRLLVDQPDMFWGLVASFLVGNIMLLILNVPLIGMWVRLLQIPYKYMYPTIIVLICMGVYSLNNNVFDIWLTLVIGAVGYIMRLFRFEPAPLLLGFVLGPMMEEQLRRTMLLSR
;
A
#
# COMPACT_ATOMS: atom_id res chain seq x y z
N MET A 1 -4.31 -24.46 18.28
CA MET A 1 -5.54 -24.08 17.55
C MET A 1 -5.42 -24.61 16.15
N ASP A 2 -6.45 -25.29 15.65
CA ASP A 2 -6.45 -25.75 14.27
C ASP A 2 -6.40 -24.53 13.33
N ILE A 3 -5.63 -24.63 12.25
CA ILE A 3 -5.49 -23.57 11.25
C ILE A 3 -6.87 -23.16 10.71
N LEU A 4 -7.78 -24.13 10.55
CA LEU A 4 -9.14 -23.93 10.09
C LEU A 4 -9.96 -23.06 11.04
N THR A 5 -9.82 -23.22 12.36
CA THR A 5 -10.55 -22.38 13.32
C THR A 5 -9.97 -20.97 13.39
N SER A 6 -8.64 -20.84 13.27
CA SER A 6 -7.97 -19.54 13.26
C SER A 6 -8.33 -18.73 12.01
N PHE A 7 -8.34 -19.37 10.83
CA PHE A 7 -8.79 -18.76 9.59
C PHE A 7 -10.29 -18.42 9.63
N GLY A 8 -11.12 -19.31 10.20
CA GLY A 8 -12.55 -19.05 10.41
C GLY A 8 -12.80 -17.80 11.26
N ASN A 9 -12.07 -17.65 12.37
CA ASN A 9 -12.13 -16.45 13.20
C ASN A 9 -11.67 -15.20 12.43
N GLY A 10 -10.58 -15.31 11.67
CA GLY A 10 -10.11 -14.23 10.80
C GLY A 10 -11.16 -13.78 9.79
N LEU A 11 -11.90 -14.72 9.20
CA LEU A 11 -13.00 -14.41 8.27
C LEU A 11 -14.15 -13.67 8.97
N LEU A 12 -14.49 -14.05 10.20
CA LEU A 12 -15.52 -13.36 10.98
C LEU A 12 -15.12 -11.91 11.27
N VAL A 13 -13.87 -11.65 11.66
CA VAL A 13 -13.34 -10.29 11.90
C VAL A 13 -13.46 -9.44 10.63
N VAL A 14 -13.09 -9.99 9.47
CA VAL A 14 -13.16 -9.24 8.19
C VAL A 14 -14.59 -8.95 7.77
N LEU A 15 -15.54 -9.86 8.06
CA LEU A 15 -16.96 -9.69 7.73
C LEU A 15 -17.66 -8.68 8.63
N GLU A 16 -17.02 -8.18 9.69
CA GLU A 16 -17.59 -7.10 10.49
C GLU A 16 -17.85 -5.86 9.61
N PRO A 17 -19.00 -5.17 9.76
CA PRO A 17 -19.41 -4.10 8.84
C PRO A 17 -18.39 -2.98 8.66
N HIS A 18 -17.65 -2.64 9.73
CA HIS A 18 -16.63 -1.60 9.68
C HIS A 18 -15.40 -2.04 8.88
N ASN A 19 -14.93 -3.28 9.05
CA ASN A 19 -13.80 -3.84 8.31
C ASN A 19 -14.15 -4.04 6.84
N LEU A 20 -15.38 -4.47 6.56
CA LEU A 20 -15.90 -4.56 5.20
C LEU A 20 -15.95 -3.19 4.52
N MET A 21 -16.34 -2.14 5.24
CA MET A 21 -16.34 -0.77 4.72
C MET A 21 -14.94 -0.26 4.42
N TYR A 22 -13.95 -0.51 5.30
CA TYR A 22 -12.56 -0.17 5.01
C TYR A 22 -12.00 -0.95 3.82
N CYS A 23 -12.34 -2.24 3.70
CA CYS A 23 -11.99 -3.07 2.56
C CYS A 23 -12.60 -2.51 1.26
N PHE A 24 -13.88 -2.14 1.27
CA PHE A 24 -14.56 -1.53 0.14
C PHE A 24 -13.88 -0.23 -0.31
N ILE A 25 -13.63 0.69 0.63
CA ILE A 25 -12.97 1.97 0.33
C ILE A 25 -11.57 1.73 -0.23
N GLY A 26 -10.81 0.82 0.38
CA GLY A 26 -9.46 0.47 -0.08
C GLY A 26 -9.45 -0.11 -1.49
N VAL A 27 -10.33 -1.08 -1.78
CA VAL A 27 -10.47 -1.69 -3.11
C VAL A 27 -10.94 -0.66 -4.14
N PHE A 28 -11.88 0.23 -3.78
CA PHE A 28 -12.38 1.28 -4.65
C PHE A 28 -11.30 2.29 -5.03
N LEU A 29 -10.61 2.84 -4.03
CA LEU A 29 -9.50 3.79 -4.25
C LEU A 29 -8.33 3.13 -4.98
N GLY A 30 -7.99 1.89 -4.62
CA GLY A 30 -6.94 1.12 -5.27
C GLY A 30 -7.24 0.87 -6.75
N THR A 31 -8.48 0.53 -7.07
CA THR A 31 -8.94 0.38 -8.46
C THR A 31 -8.88 1.71 -9.21
N PHE A 32 -9.35 2.80 -8.61
CA PHE A 32 -9.34 4.13 -9.23
C PHE A 32 -7.93 4.58 -9.66
N ILE A 33 -6.92 4.31 -8.81
CA ILE A 33 -5.53 4.66 -9.07
C ILE A 33 -4.87 3.64 -10.02
N GLY A 34 -5.17 2.35 -9.87
CA GLY A 34 -4.51 1.24 -10.56
C GLY A 34 -4.92 1.00 -12.00
N VAL A 35 -6.04 1.58 -12.47
CA VAL A 35 -6.57 1.34 -13.82
C VAL A 35 -5.67 1.86 -14.97
N LEU A 36 -4.59 2.61 -14.71
CA LEU A 36 -3.69 3.21 -15.71
C LEU A 36 -2.40 2.39 -15.94
N PRO A 37 -1.92 2.14 -17.19
CA PRO A 37 -2.57 1.92 -18.49
C PRO A 37 -2.32 0.49 -19.02
N GLY A 38 -3.36 -0.16 -19.58
CA GLY A 38 -3.25 -1.41 -20.32
C GLY A 38 -3.45 -1.21 -21.82
N THR A 39 -2.58 -1.77 -22.66
CA THR A 39 -2.83 -1.89 -24.11
C THR A 39 -4.03 -2.80 -24.29
N GLY A 40 -5.14 -2.34 -24.89
CA GLY A 40 -6.47 -2.96 -24.87
C GLY A 40 -6.65 -4.39 -25.42
N VAL A 41 -5.56 -5.16 -25.58
CA VAL A 41 -5.58 -6.61 -25.80
C VAL A 41 -5.80 -7.35 -24.48
N VAL A 42 -6.82 -8.21 -24.42
CA VAL A 42 -7.22 -8.95 -23.21
C VAL A 42 -6.03 -9.68 -22.57
N ALA A 43 -5.21 -10.38 -23.36
CA ALA A 43 -4.02 -11.07 -22.85
C ALA A 43 -2.94 -10.12 -22.32
N GLY A 44 -2.79 -8.95 -22.94
CA GLY A 44 -1.84 -7.91 -22.53
C GLY A 44 -2.25 -7.17 -21.27
N VAL A 45 -3.51 -7.29 -20.84
CA VAL A 45 -3.99 -6.77 -19.55
C VAL A 45 -4.05 -7.88 -18.50
N ALA A 46 -4.60 -9.05 -18.83
CA ALA A 46 -4.82 -10.13 -17.88
C ALA A 46 -3.51 -10.69 -17.29
N VAL A 47 -2.46 -10.86 -18.11
CA VAL A 47 -1.19 -11.44 -17.64
C VAL A 47 -0.46 -10.49 -16.69
N PRO A 48 -0.22 -9.20 -17.02
CA PRO A 48 0.40 -8.26 -16.09
C PRO A 48 -0.42 -8.04 -14.81
N GLU A 49 -1.75 -7.99 -14.89
CA GLU A 49 -2.60 -7.83 -13.71
C GLU A 49 -2.54 -9.05 -12.78
N ALA A 50 -2.57 -10.28 -13.33
CA ALA A 50 -2.42 -11.49 -12.55
C ALA A 50 -1.03 -11.59 -11.89
N ALA A 51 0.02 -11.20 -12.63
CA ALA A 51 1.39 -11.16 -12.12
C ALA A 51 1.55 -10.12 -11.00
N ASN A 52 1.01 -8.91 -11.19
CA ASN A 52 1.03 -7.83 -10.20
C ASN A 52 0.27 -8.20 -8.92
N ASN A 53 -0.93 -8.79 -9.06
CA ASN A 53 -1.73 -9.21 -7.90
C ASN A 53 -1.01 -10.32 -7.11
N SER A 54 -0.41 -11.28 -7.82
CA SER A 54 0.38 -12.36 -7.20
C SER A 54 1.65 -11.83 -6.50
N ALA A 55 2.39 -10.94 -7.16
CA ALA A 55 3.60 -10.33 -6.60
C ALA A 55 3.28 -9.49 -5.34
N THR A 56 2.18 -8.73 -5.38
CA THR A 56 1.77 -7.89 -4.25
C THR A 56 1.33 -8.72 -3.05
N GLN A 57 0.55 -9.78 -3.24
CA GLN A 57 0.15 -10.68 -2.15
C GLN A 57 1.35 -11.45 -1.57
N THR A 58 2.25 -11.95 -2.42
CA THR A 58 3.43 -12.70 -1.96
C THR A 58 4.45 -11.82 -1.24
N ALA A 59 4.51 -10.51 -1.54
CA ALA A 59 5.35 -9.56 -0.81
C ALA A 59 4.97 -9.45 0.69
N PHE A 60 3.75 -9.80 1.08
CA PHE A 60 3.37 -9.86 2.50
C PHE A 60 4.03 -11.01 3.26
N ILE A 61 4.41 -12.10 2.59
CA ILE A 61 5.03 -13.25 3.26
C ILE A 61 6.33 -12.86 3.97
N PRO A 62 7.38 -12.34 3.30
CA PRO A 62 8.60 -11.92 3.99
C PRO A 62 8.35 -10.73 4.94
N THR A 63 7.41 -9.85 4.60
CA THR A 63 7.05 -8.68 5.41
C THR A 63 6.52 -9.08 6.79
N LEU A 64 5.56 -10.01 6.82
CA LEU A 64 4.90 -10.41 8.06
C LEU A 64 5.67 -11.51 8.80
N THR A 65 6.34 -12.41 8.09
CA THR A 65 7.06 -13.54 8.70
C THR A 65 8.49 -13.22 9.08
N LEU A 66 9.20 -12.37 8.33
CA LEU A 66 10.61 -12.02 8.61
C LEU A 66 10.76 -10.58 9.10
N GLY A 67 9.72 -9.76 9.01
CA GLY A 67 9.84 -8.32 9.28
C GLY A 67 10.65 -7.57 8.21
N VAL A 68 10.85 -8.18 7.03
CA VAL A 68 11.62 -7.60 5.93
C VAL A 68 10.67 -7.24 4.79
N PRO A 69 10.61 -5.98 4.35
CA PRO A 69 9.68 -5.56 3.31
C PRO A 69 9.94 -6.28 1.99
N GLY A 70 8.93 -7.00 1.50
CA GLY A 70 8.98 -7.69 0.20
C GLY A 70 8.80 -6.75 -1.00
N SER A 71 8.35 -5.52 -0.78
CA SER A 71 8.22 -4.47 -1.80
C SER A 71 8.18 -3.08 -1.14
N PRO A 72 8.37 -1.99 -1.90
CA PRO A 72 8.39 -0.63 -1.33
C PRO A 72 7.12 -0.23 -0.57
N PRO A 73 5.89 -0.54 -1.04
CA PRO A 73 4.68 -0.31 -0.25
C PRO A 73 4.67 -1.05 1.08
N MET A 74 5.28 -2.24 1.16
CA MET A 74 5.35 -3.00 2.41
C MET A 74 6.26 -2.37 3.45
N ALA A 75 7.24 -1.55 3.05
CA ALA A 75 8.02 -0.76 4.00
C ALA A 75 7.11 0.21 4.77
N ILE A 76 6.18 0.87 4.07
CA ILE A 76 5.19 1.77 4.69
C ILE A 76 4.26 0.99 5.63
N VAL A 77 3.80 -0.20 5.22
CA VAL A 77 2.97 -1.08 6.07
C VAL A 77 3.73 -1.48 7.34
N ILE A 78 5.00 -1.86 7.23
CA ILE A 78 5.86 -2.17 8.38
C ILE A 78 5.96 -0.97 9.33
N GLY A 79 6.21 0.22 8.79
CA GLY A 79 6.25 1.47 9.58
C GLY A 79 4.93 1.73 10.30
N ALA A 80 3.80 1.56 9.61
CA ALA A 80 2.46 1.72 10.19
C ALA A 80 2.22 0.71 11.32
N LEU A 81 2.50 -0.57 11.10
CA LEU A 81 2.34 -1.61 12.13
C LEU A 81 3.14 -1.29 13.38
N MET A 82 4.39 -0.83 13.24
CA MET A 82 5.22 -0.44 14.38
C MET A 82 4.72 0.80 15.11
N ILE A 83 4.11 1.76 14.43
CA ILE A 83 3.45 2.90 15.08
C ILE A 83 2.31 2.40 15.99
N TYR A 84 1.60 1.35 15.58
CA TYR A 84 0.55 0.70 16.40
C TYR A 84 1.12 -0.33 17.41
N GLY A 85 2.44 -0.40 17.59
CA GLY A 85 3.09 -1.32 18.53
C GLY A 85 3.10 -2.79 18.07
N ILE A 86 2.82 -3.05 16.79
CA ILE A 86 2.83 -4.38 16.21
C ILE A 86 4.17 -4.60 15.53
N THR A 87 4.99 -5.50 16.06
CA THR A 87 6.27 -5.89 15.47
C THR A 87 6.09 -7.05 14.50
N PRO A 88 6.28 -6.84 13.17
CA PRO A 88 6.22 -7.91 12.20
C PRO A 88 7.39 -8.89 12.41
N GLY A 89 7.17 -10.18 12.10
CA GLY A 89 8.18 -11.22 12.28
C GLY A 89 7.57 -12.57 12.64
N PRO A 90 8.40 -13.59 12.94
CA PRO A 90 7.93 -14.98 13.09
C PRO A 90 6.94 -15.15 14.24
N ARG A 91 7.02 -14.26 15.23
CA ARG A 91 6.17 -14.25 16.41
C ARG A 91 4.78 -13.64 16.18
N LEU A 92 4.59 -12.89 15.09
CA LEU A 92 3.32 -12.21 14.80
C LEU A 92 2.14 -13.18 14.76
N LEU A 93 2.35 -14.40 14.23
CA LEU A 93 1.34 -15.46 14.18
C LEU A 93 0.85 -15.89 15.57
N VAL A 94 1.72 -15.79 16.57
CA VAL A 94 1.49 -16.28 17.94
C VAL A 94 1.01 -15.14 18.82
N ASP A 95 1.65 -13.98 18.72
CA ASP A 95 1.38 -12.81 19.56
C ASP A 95 0.14 -12.05 19.08
N GLN A 96 -0.18 -12.08 17.77
CA GLN A 96 -1.32 -11.38 17.15
C GLN A 96 -2.07 -12.26 16.12
N PRO A 97 -2.65 -13.40 16.54
CA PRO A 97 -3.26 -14.37 15.63
C PRO A 97 -4.47 -13.81 14.88
N ASP A 98 -5.34 -13.05 15.56
CA ASP A 98 -6.57 -12.51 14.96
C ASP A 98 -6.24 -11.49 13.86
N MET A 99 -5.22 -10.66 14.08
CA MET A 99 -4.75 -9.71 13.07
C MET A 99 -4.14 -10.44 11.86
N PHE A 100 -3.29 -11.44 12.09
CA PHE A 100 -2.66 -12.19 11.01
C PHE A 100 -3.70 -12.92 10.16
N TRP A 101 -4.57 -13.71 10.79
CA TRP A 101 -5.59 -14.48 10.09
C TRP A 101 -6.69 -13.60 9.50
N GLY A 102 -7.03 -12.48 10.15
CA GLY A 102 -7.89 -11.45 9.59
C GLY A 102 -7.29 -10.83 8.33
N LEU A 103 -6.00 -10.50 8.33
CA LEU A 103 -5.31 -10.00 7.14
C LEU A 103 -5.29 -11.04 6.00
N VAL A 104 -5.00 -12.30 6.29
CA VAL A 104 -5.04 -13.38 5.28
C VAL A 104 -6.46 -13.56 4.72
N ALA A 105 -7.49 -13.59 5.58
CA ALA A 105 -8.88 -13.67 5.16
C ALA A 105 -9.31 -12.43 4.34
N SER A 106 -8.75 -11.26 4.64
CA SER A 106 -9.03 -10.02 3.92
C SER A 106 -8.56 -10.06 2.46
N PHE A 107 -7.53 -10.83 2.13
CA PHE A 107 -7.12 -11.01 0.72
C PHE A 107 -8.21 -11.74 -0.07
N LEU A 108 -8.85 -12.74 0.51
CA LEU A 108 -9.95 -13.45 -0.13
C LEU A 108 -11.15 -12.51 -0.32
N VAL A 109 -11.61 -11.88 0.76
CA VAL A 109 -12.76 -10.97 0.74
C VAL A 109 -12.50 -9.77 -0.18
N GLY A 110 -11.29 -9.21 -0.13
CA GLY A 110 -10.87 -8.09 -0.96
C GLY A 110 -10.85 -8.43 -2.45
N ASN A 111 -10.40 -9.62 -2.86
CA ASN A 111 -10.46 -10.03 -4.26
C ASN A 111 -11.91 -10.27 -4.73
N ILE A 112 -12.77 -10.82 -3.87
CA ILE A 112 -14.21 -10.94 -4.16
C ILE A 112 -14.83 -9.55 -4.34
N MET A 113 -14.53 -8.62 -3.42
CA MET A 113 -14.99 -7.23 -3.49
C MET A 113 -14.45 -6.52 -4.73
N LEU A 114 -13.20 -6.79 -5.12
CA LEU A 114 -12.58 -6.29 -6.35
C LEU A 114 -13.38 -6.74 -7.56
N LEU A 115 -13.75 -8.02 -7.65
CA LEU A 115 -14.57 -8.54 -8.75
C LEU A 115 -15.96 -7.89 -8.77
N ILE A 116 -16.63 -7.81 -7.61
CA ILE A 116 -17.96 -7.19 -7.48
C ILE A 116 -17.94 -5.72 -7.92
N LEU A 117 -16.87 -4.99 -7.61
CA LEU A 117 -16.73 -3.59 -7.96
C LEU A 117 -16.26 -3.40 -9.43
N ASN A 118 -15.27 -4.15 -9.88
CA ASN A 118 -14.63 -3.91 -11.17
C ASN A 118 -15.49 -4.35 -12.34
N VAL A 119 -16.20 -5.48 -12.25
CA VAL A 119 -17.05 -5.98 -13.34
C VAL A 119 -18.10 -4.93 -13.79
N PRO A 120 -18.88 -4.30 -12.90
CA PRO A 120 -19.82 -3.25 -13.30
C PRO A 120 -19.14 -1.92 -13.64
N LEU A 121 -18.04 -1.56 -12.98
CA LEU A 121 -17.39 -0.25 -13.17
C LEU A 121 -16.40 -0.23 -14.35
N ILE A 122 -16.11 -1.35 -15.01
CA ILE A 122 -15.14 -1.44 -16.11
C ILE A 122 -15.39 -0.40 -17.22
N GLY A 123 -16.66 -0.11 -17.52
CA GLY A 123 -17.02 0.91 -18.51
C GLY A 123 -16.64 2.33 -18.10
N MET A 124 -16.67 2.64 -16.80
CA MET A 124 -16.21 3.92 -16.25
C MET A 124 -14.68 4.02 -16.28
N TRP A 125 -14.01 2.94 -15.88
CA TRP A 125 -12.55 2.82 -15.85
C TRP A 125 -11.92 3.00 -17.24
N VAL A 126 -12.50 2.36 -18.26
CA VAL A 126 -12.03 2.52 -19.66
C VAL A 126 -12.21 3.94 -20.16
N ARG A 127 -13.26 4.66 -19.77
CA ARG A 127 -13.45 6.07 -20.15
C ARG A 127 -12.43 6.98 -19.49
N LEU A 128 -12.01 6.69 -18.27
CA LEU A 128 -10.99 7.46 -17.56
C LEU A 128 -9.63 7.37 -18.29
N LEU A 129 -9.32 6.23 -18.90
CA LEU A 129 -8.13 6.05 -19.74
C LEU A 129 -8.12 6.85 -21.04
N GLN A 130 -9.29 7.30 -21.49
CA GLN A 130 -9.41 8.16 -22.68
C GLN A 130 -9.13 9.63 -22.37
N ILE A 131 -9.01 10.01 -21.08
CA ILE A 131 -8.71 11.39 -20.70
C ILE A 131 -7.26 11.70 -21.07
N PRO A 132 -6.99 12.75 -21.87
CA PRO A 132 -5.63 13.11 -22.24
C PRO A 132 -4.79 13.44 -21.02
N TYR A 133 -3.57 12.89 -20.95
CA TYR A 133 -2.61 13.16 -19.87
C TYR A 133 -2.38 14.66 -19.59
N LYS A 134 -2.53 15.51 -20.62
CA LYS A 134 -2.45 16.97 -20.51
C LYS A 134 -3.47 17.57 -19.53
N TYR A 135 -4.65 16.98 -19.37
CA TYR A 135 -5.68 17.44 -18.43
C TYR A 135 -5.61 16.73 -17.08
N MET A 136 -5.18 15.46 -17.07
CA MET A 136 -5.03 14.71 -15.82
C MET A 136 -3.97 15.31 -14.91
N TYR A 137 -2.79 15.64 -15.46
CA TYR A 137 -1.66 16.08 -14.66
C TYR A 137 -1.91 17.39 -13.87
N PRO A 138 -2.43 18.47 -14.48
CA PRO A 138 -2.78 19.69 -13.73
C PRO A 138 -3.85 19.45 -12.66
N THR A 139 -4.84 18.62 -12.97
CA THR A 139 -5.93 18.28 -12.02
C THR A 139 -5.36 17.55 -10.80
N ILE A 140 -4.46 16.59 -10.99
CA ILE A 140 -3.78 15.88 -9.91
C ILE A 140 -2.97 16.87 -9.04
N ILE A 141 -2.21 17.79 -9.64
CA ILE A 141 -1.44 18.79 -8.88
C ILE A 141 -2.36 19.69 -8.05
N VAL A 142 -3.45 20.19 -8.63
CA VAL A 142 -4.42 21.04 -7.91
C VAL A 142 -5.05 20.27 -6.74
N LEU A 143 -5.43 19.00 -6.95
CA LEU A 143 -5.98 18.15 -5.90
C LEU A 143 -4.97 17.88 -4.79
N ILE A 144 -3.69 17.63 -5.12
CA ILE A 144 -2.63 17.47 -4.12
C ILE A 144 -2.45 18.76 -3.32
N CYS A 145 -2.38 19.92 -3.97
CA CYS A 145 -2.24 21.21 -3.29
C CYS A 145 -3.43 21.49 -2.37
N MET A 146 -4.65 21.20 -2.83
CA MET A 146 -5.86 21.32 -2.02
C MET A 146 -5.83 20.36 -0.81
N GLY A 147 -5.42 19.12 -1.02
CA GLY A 147 -5.31 18.12 0.05
C GLY A 147 -4.33 18.52 1.13
N VAL A 148 -3.15 19.02 0.76
CA VAL A 148 -2.14 19.53 1.71
C VAL A 148 -2.66 20.76 2.45
N TYR A 149 -3.28 21.70 1.72
CA TYR A 149 -3.85 22.90 2.34
C TYR A 149 -4.97 22.57 3.33
N SER A 150 -5.77 21.54 3.07
CA SER A 150 -6.92 21.17 3.91
C SER A 150 -6.54 20.68 5.32
N LEU A 151 -5.30 20.23 5.54
CA LEU A 151 -4.87 19.72 6.84
C LEU A 151 -4.53 20.84 7.83
N ASN A 152 -3.75 21.83 7.38
CA ASN A 152 -3.21 22.88 8.26
C ASN A 152 -3.63 24.30 7.85
N ASN A 153 -4.39 24.48 6.76
CA ASN A 153 -4.70 25.78 6.14
C ASN A 153 -3.46 26.66 5.90
N ASN A 154 -2.30 26.03 5.69
CA ASN A 154 -1.02 26.71 5.57
C ASN A 154 -0.53 26.68 4.11
N VAL A 155 -0.24 27.86 3.56
CA VAL A 155 0.28 27.99 2.19
C VAL A 155 1.73 27.52 2.10
N PHE A 156 2.49 27.59 3.20
CA PHE A 156 3.88 27.09 3.22
C PHE A 156 3.97 25.60 2.95
N ASP A 157 3.03 24.80 3.46
CA ASP A 157 3.00 23.34 3.27
C ASP A 157 2.82 22.99 1.77
N ILE A 158 2.06 23.81 1.03
CA ILE A 158 1.91 23.68 -0.43
C ILE A 158 3.26 23.91 -1.11
N TRP A 159 3.96 24.99 -0.79
CA TRP A 159 5.27 25.31 -1.36
C TRP A 159 6.30 24.23 -1.06
N LEU A 160 6.35 23.76 0.19
CA LEU A 160 7.23 22.67 0.59
C LEU A 160 6.95 21.40 -0.22
N THR A 161 5.67 21.06 -0.39
CA THR A 161 5.26 19.88 -1.18
C THR A 161 5.68 20.01 -2.64
N LEU A 162 5.52 21.19 -3.26
CA LEU A 162 5.95 21.44 -4.63
C LEU A 162 7.47 21.35 -4.78
N VAL A 163 8.24 21.89 -3.82
CA VAL A 163 9.71 21.81 -3.83
C VAL A 163 10.17 20.37 -3.68
N ILE A 164 9.64 19.61 -2.71
CA ILE A 164 9.97 18.19 -2.53
C ILE A 164 9.56 17.37 -3.77
N GLY A 165 8.39 17.66 -4.34
CA GLY A 165 7.93 17.04 -5.57
C GLY A 165 8.86 17.32 -6.77
N ALA A 166 9.35 18.56 -6.91
CA ALA A 166 10.31 18.94 -7.93
C ALA A 166 11.66 18.24 -7.72
N VAL A 167 12.16 18.16 -6.48
CA VAL A 167 13.37 17.40 -6.14
C VAL A 167 13.18 15.93 -6.50
N GLY A 168 12.05 15.32 -6.13
CA GLY A 168 11.73 13.94 -6.49
C GLY A 168 11.66 13.72 -8.00
N TYR A 169 11.14 14.69 -8.76
CA TYR A 169 11.15 14.66 -10.22
C TYR A 169 12.57 14.72 -10.81
N ILE A 170 13.43 15.60 -10.27
CA ILE A 170 14.84 15.68 -10.66
C ILE A 170 15.57 14.37 -10.35
N MET A 171 15.33 13.78 -9.18
CA MET A 171 15.90 12.47 -8.82
C MET A 171 15.44 11.37 -9.79
N ARG A 172 14.16 11.38 -10.18
CA ARG A 172 13.64 10.46 -11.19
C ARG A 172 14.31 10.66 -12.56
N LEU A 173 14.65 11.91 -12.94
CA LEU A 173 15.37 12.20 -14.17
C LEU A 173 16.80 11.61 -14.15
N PHE A 174 17.46 11.64 -13.00
CA PHE A 174 18.75 10.99 -12.78
C PHE A 174 18.66 9.46 -12.57
N ARG A 175 17.48 8.86 -12.79
CA ARG A 175 17.20 7.42 -12.63
C ARG A 175 17.40 6.89 -11.21
N PHE A 176 17.26 7.75 -10.20
CA PHE A 176 17.11 7.24 -8.83
C PHE A 176 15.78 6.51 -8.72
N GLU A 177 15.84 5.26 -8.24
CA GLU A 177 14.65 4.48 -7.98
C GLU A 177 13.93 5.02 -6.72
N PRO A 178 12.63 5.35 -6.79
CA PRO A 178 11.88 5.81 -5.61
C PRO A 178 11.81 4.74 -4.51
N ALA A 179 11.91 3.47 -4.90
CA ALA A 179 11.80 2.30 -4.05
C ALA A 179 12.85 2.27 -2.92
N PRO A 180 14.17 2.29 -3.20
CA PRO A 180 15.21 2.43 -2.17
C PRO A 180 15.07 3.66 -1.29
N LEU A 181 14.61 4.78 -1.84
CA LEU A 181 14.44 6.03 -1.08
C LEU A 181 13.34 5.89 -0.02
N LEU A 182 12.21 5.30 -0.39
CA LEU A 182 11.13 5.00 0.56
C LEU A 182 11.57 3.98 1.62
N LEU A 183 12.31 2.94 1.21
CA LEU A 183 12.87 1.95 2.13
C LEU A 183 13.81 2.59 3.15
N GLY A 184 14.76 3.42 2.69
CA GLY A 184 15.68 4.13 3.56
C GLY A 184 14.98 5.12 4.49
N PHE A 185 13.94 5.80 4.02
CA PHE A 185 13.16 6.73 4.84
C PHE A 185 12.43 6.01 5.99
N VAL A 186 11.80 4.86 5.71
CA VAL A 186 11.04 4.13 6.73
C VAL A 186 11.94 3.31 7.65
N LEU A 187 12.94 2.61 7.09
CA LEU A 187 13.81 1.72 7.86
C LEU A 187 14.99 2.44 8.53
N GLY A 188 15.38 3.61 8.03
CA GLY A 188 16.52 4.38 8.55
C GLY A 188 16.46 4.62 10.06
N PRO A 189 15.36 5.16 10.61
CA PRO A 189 15.21 5.36 12.05
C PRO A 189 15.36 4.07 12.85
N MET A 190 14.78 2.97 12.35
CA MET A 190 14.89 1.67 13.02
C MET A 190 16.32 1.14 13.03
N MET A 191 17.02 1.26 11.90
CA MET A 191 18.41 0.85 11.79
C MET A 191 19.30 1.65 12.73
N GLU A 192 19.10 2.96 12.83
CA GLU A 192 19.85 3.82 13.75
C GLU A 192 19.58 3.43 15.22
N GLU A 193 18.32 3.18 15.58
CA GLU A 193 17.97 2.80 16.94
C GLU A 193 18.60 1.46 17.33
N GLN A 194 18.53 0.44 16.46
CA GLN A 194 19.14 -0.86 16.74
C GLN A 194 20.66 -0.77 16.78
N LEU A 195 21.29 -0.01 15.86
CA LEU A 195 22.73 0.23 15.89
C LEU A 195 23.14 0.89 17.22
N ARG A 196 22.41 1.92 17.66
CA ARG A 196 22.64 2.60 18.94
C ARG A 196 22.50 1.64 20.12
N ARG A 197 21.44 0.82 20.14
CA ARG A 197 21.23 -0.21 21.19
C ARG A 197 22.37 -1.22 21.22
N THR A 198 22.79 -1.74 20.07
CA THR A 198 23.90 -2.70 19.99
C THR A 198 25.23 -2.08 20.46
N MET A 199 25.52 -0.83 20.09
CA MET A 199 26.73 -0.14 20.57
C MET A 199 26.73 0.08 22.08
N LEU A 200 25.56 0.31 22.69
CA LEU A 200 25.42 0.44 24.14
C LEU A 200 25.56 -0.90 24.87
N LEU A 201 25.03 -2.00 24.30
CA LEU A 201 25.14 -3.35 24.85
C LEU A 201 26.52 -3.98 24.68
N SER A 202 27.29 -3.51 23.70
CA SER A 202 28.66 -3.97 23.41
C SER A 202 29.73 -3.32 24.32
N ARG A 203 29.33 -2.45 25.26
CA ARG A 203 30.18 -1.91 26.32
C ARG A 203 30.00 -2.68 27.61
#